data_AF-A0A172ZC24-F1
#
_entry.id   AF-A0A172ZC24-F1
#
_cell.length_a   1.000
_cell.length_b   1.000
_cell.length_c   1.000
_cell.angle_alpha   90.00
_cell.angle_beta   90.00
_cell.angle_gamma   90.00
#
_symmetry.space_group_name_H-M   'P 1'
#
loop_
_entity.id
_entity.type
_entity.pdbx_description
1 polymer ?
#
loop_
_entity_poly.entity_id
_entity_poly.type
_entity_poly.pdbx_seq_one_letter_code
_entity_poly.pdbx_strand_id
1 'polypeptide(L)'
;MTTLRKAIIDTDTAGDDTIAILTALHHFDVQGIMMTGGNVQFDQQVENALYTIQVAGKGGVDGPIPVYKGCERPLMTTWNAESHRTVEDVHGSDGMGGAHFPLAAQRPADGHAVDFLIETVHRYPGEIHLLAIAPLTNIAMAIQKDPTIVPKIPHLYVMGGTNNALGNITPAAEYNFYVDPEAAHIVLRSGIPTTMVGWEMCTRYSLMDDNDHAEIQALGTSGTQFFTDVNKVVMQFNKQVHRLNGTTHPDTLLMAVAANEAVMTESHEYFVDVETRGEWTRGYSVVDINGRLGQQPNVRVCESIDRDLFKQMLLDVLTAIE
;
A
#
# COMPACT_ATOMS: atom_id res chain seq x y z
N MET A 1 -8.66 17.84 21.00
CA MET A 1 -8.44 16.62 20.19
C MET A 1 -8.46 17.07 18.75
N THR A 2 -7.33 16.98 18.06
CA THR A 2 -7.31 17.18 16.60
C THR A 2 -8.16 16.08 15.97
N THR A 3 -9.16 16.46 15.18
CA THR A 3 -9.97 15.50 14.42
C THR A 3 -9.07 14.79 13.41
N LEU A 4 -9.01 13.46 13.47
CA LEU A 4 -8.24 12.65 12.51
C LEU A 4 -8.81 12.84 11.10
N ARG A 5 -7.92 12.81 10.09
CA ARG A 5 -8.34 12.85 8.68
C ARG A 5 -9.06 11.57 8.31
N LYS A 6 -10.12 11.67 7.51
CA LYS A 6 -10.83 10.50 7.00
C LYS A 6 -10.05 9.84 5.87
N ALA A 7 -9.93 8.53 5.92
CA ALA A 7 -9.20 7.75 4.93
C ALA A 7 -9.93 6.48 4.50
N ILE A 8 -9.68 6.05 3.27
CA ILE A 8 -9.97 4.69 2.78
C ILE A 8 -8.62 4.06 2.42
N ILE A 9 -8.44 2.80 2.81
CA ILE A 9 -7.26 1.99 2.48
C ILE A 9 -7.62 1.09 1.29
N ASP A 10 -6.77 1.03 0.27
CA ASP A 10 -6.84 0.03 -0.81
C ASP A 10 -5.59 -0.85 -0.73
N THR A 11 -5.77 -2.15 -0.49
CA THR A 11 -4.71 -3.09 -0.08
C THR A 11 -4.90 -4.47 -0.70
N ASP A 12 -3.80 -5.20 -0.89
CA ASP A 12 -3.73 -6.60 -1.29
C ASP A 12 -3.06 -7.45 -0.20
N THR A 13 -3.64 -7.37 1.01
CA THR A 13 -2.98 -7.58 2.30
C THR A 13 -2.07 -8.81 2.44
N ALA A 14 -0.76 -8.56 2.47
CA ALA A 14 0.26 -9.52 2.90
C ALA A 14 1.47 -8.82 3.55
N GLY A 15 2.07 -9.43 4.58
CA GLY A 15 3.29 -8.92 5.21
C GLY A 15 3.16 -7.47 5.68
N ASP A 16 3.82 -6.55 4.98
CA ASP A 16 3.88 -5.12 5.35
C ASP A 16 2.52 -4.41 5.29
N ASP A 17 1.59 -4.83 4.41
CA ASP A 17 0.22 -4.28 4.39
C ASP A 17 -0.44 -4.34 5.77
N THR A 18 -0.16 -5.41 6.53
CA THR A 18 -0.75 -5.59 7.87
C THR A 18 -0.25 -4.49 8.81
N ILE A 19 1.02 -4.12 8.73
CA ILE A 19 1.64 -3.06 9.53
C ILE A 19 1.17 -1.68 9.03
N ALA A 20 0.96 -1.53 7.73
CA ALA A 20 0.38 -0.34 7.11
C ALA A 20 -1.06 -0.10 7.58
N ILE A 21 -1.90 -1.15 7.63
CA ILE A 21 -3.26 -1.08 8.18
C ILE A 21 -3.22 -0.67 9.66
N LEU A 22 -2.35 -1.28 10.48
CA LEU A 22 -2.20 -0.91 11.89
C LEU A 22 -1.79 0.57 12.05
N THR A 23 -0.87 1.04 11.21
CA THR A 23 -0.43 2.44 11.16
C THR A 23 -1.57 3.38 10.77
N ALA A 24 -2.35 3.01 9.75
CA ALA A 24 -3.50 3.80 9.32
C ALA A 24 -4.57 3.89 10.42
N LEU A 25 -4.90 2.78 11.08
CA LEU A 25 -5.84 2.74 12.21
C LEU A 25 -5.32 3.50 13.45
N HIS A 26 -4.02 3.78 13.52
CA HIS A 26 -3.44 4.61 14.57
C HIS A 26 -3.56 6.11 14.28
N HIS A 27 -3.47 6.53 13.02
CA HIS A 27 -3.32 7.94 12.64
C HIS A 27 -4.51 8.54 11.87
N PHE A 28 -5.48 7.74 11.42
CA PHE A 28 -6.60 8.19 10.60
C PHE A 28 -7.96 7.73 11.14
N ASP A 29 -8.99 8.46 10.73
CA ASP A 29 -10.37 8.01 10.83
C ASP A 29 -10.71 7.14 9.61
N VAL A 30 -10.35 5.86 9.68
CA VAL A 30 -10.51 4.92 8.56
C VAL A 30 -11.99 4.57 8.36
N GLN A 31 -12.53 4.91 7.19
CA GLN A 31 -13.94 4.68 6.84
C GLN A 31 -14.19 3.26 6.32
N GLY A 32 -13.16 2.60 5.82
CA GLY A 32 -13.22 1.23 5.32
C GLY A 32 -11.94 0.82 4.59
N ILE A 33 -11.81 -0.48 4.36
CA ILE A 33 -10.71 -1.11 3.63
C ILE A 33 -11.26 -1.76 2.37
N MET A 34 -10.64 -1.48 1.24
CA MET A 34 -10.93 -2.07 -0.06
C MET A 34 -9.86 -3.12 -0.37
N MET A 35 -10.32 -4.31 -0.77
CA MET A 35 -9.42 -5.41 -1.15
C MET A 35 -9.26 -5.46 -2.66
N THR A 36 -8.03 -5.58 -3.15
CA THR A 36 -7.72 -5.77 -4.57
C THR A 36 -6.81 -6.99 -4.76
N GLY A 37 -6.83 -7.62 -5.93
CA GLY A 37 -5.99 -8.78 -6.22
C GLY A 37 -4.52 -8.40 -6.38
N GLY A 38 -3.62 -9.18 -5.77
CA GLY A 38 -2.19 -8.84 -5.69
C GLY A 38 -1.36 -9.92 -5.00
N ASN A 39 -0.74 -9.62 -3.86
CA ASN A 39 0.30 -10.42 -3.20
C ASN A 39 0.03 -11.93 -3.05
N VAL A 40 -1.11 -12.34 -2.49
CA VAL A 40 -1.48 -13.77 -2.31
C VAL A 40 -2.89 -14.09 -2.83
N GLN A 41 -3.41 -15.30 -2.60
CA GLN A 41 -4.78 -15.66 -2.97
C GLN A 41 -5.80 -14.65 -2.41
N PHE A 42 -6.73 -14.15 -3.23
CA PHE A 42 -7.60 -13.02 -2.90
C PHE A 42 -8.37 -13.21 -1.58
N ASP A 43 -9.01 -14.37 -1.40
CA ASP A 43 -9.76 -14.63 -0.17
C ASP A 43 -8.84 -14.74 1.07
N GLN A 44 -7.59 -15.16 0.89
CA GLN A 44 -6.59 -15.16 1.96
C GLN A 44 -6.22 -13.72 2.35
N GLN A 45 -6.00 -12.82 1.38
CA GLN A 45 -5.74 -11.40 1.67
C GLN A 45 -6.90 -10.73 2.43
N VAL A 46 -8.14 -11.08 2.07
CA VAL A 46 -9.34 -10.58 2.76
C VAL A 46 -9.36 -11.03 4.23
N GLU A 47 -9.09 -12.31 4.49
CA GLU A 47 -8.96 -12.81 5.87
C GLU A 47 -7.78 -12.15 6.60
N ASN A 48 -6.69 -11.85 5.88
CA ASN A 48 -5.54 -11.18 6.46
C ASN A 48 -5.89 -9.78 6.97
N ALA A 49 -6.56 -8.96 6.16
CA ALA A 49 -7.02 -7.63 6.55
C ALA A 49 -7.97 -7.69 7.76
N LEU A 50 -8.92 -8.62 7.75
CA LEU A 50 -9.87 -8.82 8.86
C LEU A 50 -9.16 -9.21 10.15
N TYR A 51 -8.17 -10.11 10.07
CA TYR A 51 -7.38 -10.52 11.23
C TYR A 51 -6.52 -9.37 11.75
N THR A 52 -5.91 -8.57 10.88
CA THR A 52 -5.16 -7.38 11.26
C THR A 52 -6.02 -6.34 11.99
N ILE A 53 -7.26 -6.09 11.55
CA ILE A 53 -8.21 -5.23 12.27
C ILE A 53 -8.49 -5.80 13.68
N GLN A 54 -8.65 -7.13 13.79
CA GLN A 54 -8.86 -7.78 15.08
C GLN A 54 -7.63 -7.61 16.01
N VAL A 55 -6.42 -7.75 15.47
CA VAL A 55 -5.16 -7.50 16.20
C VAL A 55 -5.09 -6.05 16.69
N ALA A 56 -5.50 -5.09 15.86
CA ALA A 56 -5.50 -3.68 16.22
C ALA A 56 -6.38 -3.37 17.46
N GLY A 57 -7.36 -4.23 17.76
CA GLY A 57 -8.33 -4.01 18.84
C GLY A 57 -9.20 -2.75 18.67
N LYS A 58 -9.15 -2.11 17.50
CA LYS A 58 -9.80 -0.83 17.20
C LYS A 58 -10.97 -1.01 16.25
N GLY A 59 -12.11 -0.41 16.60
CA GLY A 59 -13.22 -0.16 15.68
C GLY A 59 -13.07 1.19 14.98
N GLY A 60 -13.85 1.40 13.91
CA GLY A 60 -14.13 2.71 13.35
C GLY A 60 -15.13 3.51 14.17
N VAL A 61 -15.52 4.68 13.65
CA VAL A 61 -16.37 5.66 14.36
C VAL A 61 -17.71 5.07 14.80
N ASP A 62 -18.30 4.17 14.00
CA ASP A 62 -19.64 3.63 14.22
C ASP A 62 -19.67 2.10 14.44
N GLY A 63 -18.52 1.44 14.63
CA GLY A 63 -18.44 -0.02 14.74
C GLY A 63 -17.16 -0.60 14.14
N PRO A 64 -17.08 -1.92 13.88
CA PRO A 64 -15.91 -2.51 13.22
C PRO A 64 -15.63 -1.86 11.87
N ILE A 65 -14.34 -1.71 11.50
CA ILE A 65 -13.93 -1.13 10.22
C ILE A 65 -14.38 -2.07 9.09
N PRO A 66 -15.26 -1.63 8.16
CA PRO A 66 -15.76 -2.52 7.11
C PRO A 66 -14.67 -2.85 6.09
N VAL A 67 -14.62 -4.11 5.68
CA VAL A 67 -13.72 -4.63 4.63
C VAL A 67 -14.56 -5.01 3.41
N TYR A 68 -14.34 -4.39 2.26
CA TYR A 68 -15.08 -4.65 1.04
C TYR A 68 -14.23 -5.43 0.04
N LYS A 69 -14.77 -6.53 -0.49
CA LYS A 69 -14.16 -7.23 -1.61
C LYS A 69 -14.26 -6.36 -2.88
N GLY A 70 -13.12 -6.15 -3.54
CA GLY A 70 -13.03 -5.42 -4.81
C GLY A 70 -12.63 -6.32 -5.97
N CYS A 71 -11.86 -5.75 -6.90
CA CYS A 71 -11.40 -6.45 -8.09
C CYS A 71 -10.37 -7.53 -7.74
N GLU A 72 -10.70 -8.80 -7.97
CA GLU A 72 -9.80 -9.94 -7.71
C GLU A 72 -8.64 -10.05 -8.71
N ARG A 73 -8.68 -9.29 -9.81
CA ARG A 73 -7.74 -9.37 -10.94
C ARG A 73 -7.51 -7.97 -11.54
N PRO A 74 -6.35 -7.74 -12.17
CA PRO A 74 -6.08 -6.50 -12.89
C PRO A 74 -7.04 -6.30 -14.08
N LEU A 75 -7.13 -5.07 -14.57
CA LEU A 75 -7.95 -4.69 -15.74
C LEU A 75 -7.62 -5.52 -16.97
N MET A 76 -6.34 -5.80 -17.17
CA MET A 76 -5.82 -6.59 -18.27
C MET A 76 -4.78 -7.58 -17.76
N THR A 77 -4.98 -8.87 -18.03
CA THR A 77 -3.93 -9.87 -17.81
C THR A 77 -2.79 -9.67 -18.79
N THR A 78 -1.54 -9.85 -18.35
CA THR A 78 -0.38 -9.74 -19.24
C THR A 78 -0.51 -10.73 -20.40
N TRP A 79 -0.03 -10.34 -21.59
CA TRP A 79 -0.22 -11.06 -22.86
C TRP A 79 0.19 -12.54 -22.83
N ASN A 80 1.02 -12.94 -21.85
CA ASN A 80 1.59 -14.28 -21.71
C ASN A 80 1.23 -14.98 -20.39
N ALA A 81 0.34 -14.42 -19.55
CA ALA A 81 -0.05 -15.04 -18.30
C ALA A 81 -1.47 -15.61 -18.38
N GLU A 82 -1.62 -16.89 -18.02
CA GLU A 82 -2.93 -17.55 -17.91
C GLU A 82 -3.72 -17.04 -16.68
N SER A 83 -3.03 -16.48 -15.69
CA SER A 83 -3.61 -15.88 -14.48
C SER A 83 -2.72 -14.78 -13.89
N HIS A 84 -3.31 -13.94 -13.03
CA HIS A 84 -2.56 -13.03 -12.14
C HIS A 84 -1.47 -13.79 -11.38
N ARG A 85 -0.26 -13.20 -11.28
CA ARG A 85 0.86 -13.79 -10.56
C ARG A 85 0.91 -13.23 -9.14
N THR A 86 0.59 -14.09 -8.20
CA THR A 86 0.83 -13.89 -6.77
C THR A 86 2.31 -14.11 -6.44
N VAL A 87 2.74 -13.64 -5.26
CA VAL A 87 4.11 -13.66 -4.75
C VAL A 87 4.18 -14.31 -3.36
N GLU A 88 3.57 -15.49 -3.21
CA GLU A 88 3.66 -16.29 -1.98
C GLU A 88 5.11 -16.66 -1.60
N ASP A 89 6.06 -16.60 -2.54
CA ASP A 89 7.48 -16.77 -2.28
C ASP A 89 8.10 -15.60 -1.49
N VAL A 90 7.48 -14.42 -1.53
CA VAL A 90 7.88 -13.23 -0.78
C VAL A 90 7.22 -13.20 0.61
N HIS A 91 5.91 -13.47 0.68
CA HIS A 91 5.12 -13.25 1.91
C HIS A 91 4.74 -14.54 2.66
N GLY A 92 5.05 -15.71 2.10
CA GLY A 92 4.55 -17.00 2.58
C GLY A 92 3.21 -17.37 1.94
N SER A 93 2.83 -18.65 2.01
CA SER A 93 1.60 -19.15 1.38
C SER A 93 0.31 -18.55 1.95
N ASP A 94 0.36 -18.04 3.19
CA ASP A 94 -0.75 -17.36 3.85
C ASP A 94 -0.64 -15.82 3.74
N GLY A 95 0.42 -15.29 3.14
CA GLY A 95 0.73 -13.86 3.10
C GLY A 95 1.13 -13.27 4.47
N MET A 96 1.32 -14.08 5.50
CA MET A 96 1.64 -13.64 6.86
C MET A 96 2.83 -14.39 7.46
N GLY A 97 3.86 -14.63 6.65
CA GLY A 97 5.10 -15.23 7.12
C GLY A 97 4.98 -16.70 7.51
N GLY A 98 3.91 -17.39 7.07
CA GLY A 98 3.62 -18.78 7.47
C GLY A 98 3.18 -18.93 8.92
N ALA A 99 2.62 -17.86 9.50
CA ALA A 99 2.13 -17.85 10.89
C ALA A 99 0.81 -18.61 11.07
N HIS A 100 0.01 -18.77 10.00
CA HIS A 100 -1.28 -19.47 10.01
C HIS A 100 -2.22 -18.99 11.11
N PHE A 101 -2.41 -17.68 11.20
CA PHE A 101 -3.34 -17.06 12.15
C PHE A 101 -4.78 -17.61 11.98
N PRO A 102 -5.56 -17.66 13.07
CA PRO A 102 -6.95 -18.12 12.99
C PRO A 102 -7.80 -17.14 12.19
N LEU A 103 -8.91 -17.63 11.63
CA LEU A 103 -9.87 -16.78 10.95
C LEU A 103 -10.43 -15.71 11.91
N ALA A 104 -10.59 -14.48 11.42
CA ALA A 104 -11.09 -13.35 12.20
C ALA A 104 -12.56 -13.55 12.63
N ALA A 105 -13.03 -12.91 13.70
CA ALA A 105 -14.45 -12.97 14.04
C ALA A 105 -15.32 -12.18 13.03
N GLN A 106 -14.82 -11.02 12.61
CA GLN A 106 -15.45 -10.16 11.60
C GLN A 106 -15.47 -10.83 10.23
N ARG A 107 -16.48 -10.50 9.40
CA ARG A 107 -16.60 -10.94 8.01
C ARG A 107 -16.61 -9.72 7.07
N PRO A 108 -16.30 -9.90 5.78
CA PRO A 108 -16.37 -8.82 4.81
C PRO A 108 -17.77 -8.20 4.77
N ALA A 109 -17.84 -6.89 4.53
CA ALA A 109 -19.08 -6.17 4.32
C ALA A 109 -19.73 -6.56 2.98
N ASP A 110 -21.05 -6.45 2.92
CA ASP A 110 -21.81 -6.64 1.69
C ASP A 110 -21.54 -5.51 0.69
N GLY A 111 -21.57 -5.83 -0.60
CA GLY A 111 -21.30 -4.89 -1.69
C GLY A 111 -19.88 -5.01 -2.25
N HIS A 112 -19.53 -4.11 -3.18
CA HIS A 112 -18.25 -4.12 -3.87
C HIS A 112 -17.42 -2.88 -3.54
N ALA A 113 -16.10 -3.03 -3.37
CA ALA A 113 -15.19 -1.94 -3.00
C ALA A 113 -15.32 -0.69 -3.87
N VAL A 114 -15.44 -0.87 -5.19
CA VAL A 114 -15.66 0.22 -6.15
C VAL A 114 -16.92 1.04 -5.85
N ASP A 115 -18.02 0.39 -5.50
CA ASP A 115 -19.28 1.07 -5.15
C ASP A 115 -19.15 1.78 -3.81
N PHE A 116 -18.54 1.11 -2.82
CA PHE A 116 -18.24 1.70 -1.53
C PHE A 116 -17.40 2.99 -1.67
N LEU A 117 -16.35 2.99 -2.49
CA LEU A 117 -15.53 4.19 -2.74
C LEU A 117 -16.36 5.33 -3.32
N ILE A 118 -17.12 5.06 -4.38
CA ILE A 118 -17.95 6.06 -5.06
C ILE A 118 -18.97 6.66 -4.07
N GLU A 119 -19.71 5.81 -3.38
CA GLU A 119 -20.73 6.22 -2.41
C GLU A 119 -20.12 7.04 -1.26
N THR A 120 -18.96 6.63 -0.75
CA THR A 120 -18.30 7.29 0.38
C THR A 120 -17.74 8.65 -0.02
N VAL A 121 -17.14 8.77 -1.21
CA VAL A 121 -16.64 10.07 -1.72
C VAL A 121 -17.79 11.04 -2.00
N HIS A 122 -18.94 10.56 -2.50
CA HIS A 122 -20.13 11.42 -2.66
C HIS A 122 -20.74 11.83 -1.32
N ARG A 123 -20.66 10.96 -0.31
CA ARG A 123 -21.17 11.25 1.04
C ARG A 123 -20.31 12.29 1.76
N TYR A 124 -18.99 12.27 1.55
CA TYR A 124 -18.03 13.15 2.22
C TYR A 124 -17.10 13.86 1.21
N PRO A 125 -17.65 14.72 0.33
CA PRO A 125 -16.88 15.35 -0.73
C PRO A 125 -15.80 16.27 -0.14
N GLY A 126 -14.55 16.07 -0.56
CA GLY A 126 -13.40 16.85 -0.08
C GLY A 126 -12.77 16.35 1.23
N GLU A 127 -13.28 15.26 1.82
CA GLU A 127 -12.81 14.77 3.13
C GLU A 127 -12.04 13.44 3.06
N ILE A 128 -12.29 12.60 2.04
CA ILE A 128 -11.76 11.24 1.96
C ILE A 128 -10.39 11.18 1.29
N HIS A 129 -9.34 10.95 2.08
CA HIS A 129 -8.01 10.66 1.56
C HIS A 129 -7.92 9.18 1.15
N LEU A 130 -7.26 8.91 0.02
CA LEU A 130 -7.03 7.54 -0.42
C LEU A 130 -5.60 7.12 -0.08
N LEU A 131 -5.47 5.96 0.56
CA LEU A 131 -4.21 5.34 0.93
C LEU A 131 -4.08 4.04 0.11
N ALA A 132 -3.42 4.12 -1.04
CA ALA A 132 -3.32 3.03 -1.99
C ALA A 132 -1.94 2.35 -1.88
N ILE A 133 -1.94 1.13 -1.36
CA ILE A 133 -0.76 0.31 -1.09
C ILE A 133 -0.78 -1.00 -1.89
N ALA A 134 -1.51 -1.00 -3.01
CA ALA A 134 -1.79 -2.19 -3.81
C ALA A 134 -1.96 -1.82 -5.29
N PRO A 135 -2.11 -2.82 -6.20
CA PRO A 135 -2.47 -2.55 -7.59
C PRO A 135 -3.72 -1.67 -7.68
N LEU A 136 -3.63 -0.57 -8.45
CA LEU A 136 -4.61 0.53 -8.44
C LEU A 136 -5.96 0.21 -9.13
N THR A 137 -6.29 -1.06 -9.31
CA THR A 137 -7.43 -1.56 -10.08
C THR A 137 -8.76 -1.04 -9.55
N ASN A 138 -8.99 -1.10 -8.23
CA ASN A 138 -10.23 -0.60 -7.61
C ASN A 138 -10.43 0.90 -7.88
N ILE A 139 -9.39 1.69 -7.68
CA ILE A 139 -9.44 3.16 -7.87
C ILE A 139 -9.65 3.49 -9.35
N ALA A 140 -8.95 2.82 -10.26
CA ALA A 140 -9.15 3.00 -11.70
C ALA A 140 -10.58 2.66 -12.12
N MET A 141 -11.13 1.54 -11.63
CA MET A 141 -12.51 1.13 -11.89
C MET A 141 -13.53 2.13 -11.34
N ALA A 142 -13.29 2.71 -10.16
CA ALA A 142 -14.16 3.73 -9.60
C ALA A 142 -14.15 5.02 -10.44
N ILE A 143 -12.98 5.47 -10.88
CA ILE A 143 -12.84 6.63 -11.77
C ILE A 143 -13.55 6.39 -13.11
N GLN A 144 -13.42 5.19 -13.69
CA GLN A 144 -14.09 4.84 -14.95
C GLN A 144 -15.61 4.73 -14.79
N LYS A 145 -16.08 4.21 -13.65
CA LYS A 145 -17.51 4.04 -13.36
C LYS A 145 -18.19 5.37 -13.05
N ASP A 146 -17.54 6.23 -12.27
CA ASP A 146 -18.02 7.57 -11.94
C ASP A 146 -16.87 8.59 -11.86
N PRO A 147 -16.52 9.27 -12.97
CA PRO A 147 -15.43 10.24 -12.97
C PRO A 147 -15.74 11.50 -12.15
N THR A 148 -16.98 11.69 -11.68
CA THR A 148 -17.34 12.87 -10.87
C THR A 148 -16.82 12.80 -9.43
N ILE A 149 -16.23 11.67 -9.02
CA ILE A 149 -15.55 11.50 -7.73
C ILE A 149 -14.16 12.16 -7.72
N VAL A 150 -13.50 12.26 -8.88
CA VAL A 150 -12.13 12.79 -9.02
C VAL A 150 -11.95 14.15 -8.34
N PRO A 151 -12.75 15.21 -8.64
CA PRO A 151 -12.58 16.51 -8.01
C PRO A 151 -12.98 16.56 -6.53
N LYS A 152 -13.54 15.47 -5.98
CA LYS A 152 -13.98 15.36 -4.58
C LYS A 152 -12.95 14.62 -3.71
N ILE A 153 -11.94 14.01 -4.30
CA ILE A 153 -10.87 13.32 -3.56
C ILE A 153 -9.77 14.36 -3.26
N PRO A 154 -9.58 14.77 -1.99
CA PRO A 154 -8.58 15.78 -1.63
C PRO A 154 -7.15 15.34 -1.95
N HIS A 155 -6.82 14.06 -1.72
CA HIS A 155 -5.48 13.54 -1.96
C HIS A 155 -5.49 12.02 -2.11
N LEU A 156 -4.59 11.53 -2.97
CA LEU A 156 -4.26 10.12 -3.15
C LEU A 156 -2.78 9.90 -2.80
N TYR A 157 -2.52 8.98 -1.88
CA TYR A 157 -1.18 8.51 -1.55
C TYR A 157 -0.99 7.13 -2.20
N VAL A 158 0.09 6.94 -2.96
CA VAL A 158 0.39 5.71 -3.70
C VAL A 158 1.74 5.16 -3.29
N MET A 159 1.76 3.91 -2.80
CA MET A 159 2.97 3.09 -2.80
C MET A 159 3.00 2.36 -4.14
N GLY A 160 3.98 2.70 -4.98
CA GLY A 160 4.10 2.05 -6.27
C GLY A 160 5.12 2.73 -7.17
N GLY A 161 5.57 1.97 -8.17
CA GLY A 161 6.57 2.43 -9.12
C GLY A 161 7.95 2.66 -8.50
N THR A 162 8.81 3.27 -9.30
CA THR A 162 10.16 3.70 -8.95
C THR A 162 10.47 5.08 -9.54
N ASN A 163 11.31 5.87 -8.88
CA ASN A 163 11.91 7.05 -9.49
C ASN A 163 13.20 6.70 -10.25
N ASN A 164 13.05 6.23 -11.50
CA ASN A 164 14.15 5.84 -12.39
C ASN A 164 15.17 4.88 -11.72
N ALA A 165 14.66 3.92 -10.93
CA ALA A 165 15.46 2.97 -10.15
C ALA A 165 15.13 1.51 -10.52
N LEU A 166 15.76 0.56 -9.83
CA LEU A 166 15.53 -0.86 -10.05
C LEU A 166 14.12 -1.26 -9.59
N GLY A 167 13.45 -2.08 -10.40
CA GLY A 167 12.21 -2.76 -10.00
C GLY A 167 12.44 -3.88 -8.98
N ASN A 168 11.35 -4.43 -8.44
CA ASN A 168 11.38 -5.55 -7.49
C ASN A 168 10.80 -6.86 -8.07
N ILE A 169 9.83 -6.78 -8.99
CA ILE A 169 9.21 -7.94 -9.64
C ILE A 169 9.83 -8.25 -11.01
N THR A 170 10.24 -7.21 -11.73
CA THR A 170 11.05 -7.31 -12.95
C THR A 170 12.25 -6.35 -12.83
N PRO A 171 13.24 -6.42 -13.73
CA PRO A 171 14.36 -5.47 -13.69
C PRO A 171 13.93 -3.99 -13.76
N ALA A 172 12.78 -3.71 -14.41
CA ALA A 172 12.30 -2.36 -14.65
C ALA A 172 11.15 -1.94 -13.72
N ALA A 173 10.23 -2.85 -13.40
CA ALA A 173 8.96 -2.51 -12.77
C ALA A 173 8.90 -2.91 -11.29
N GLU A 174 8.25 -2.04 -10.52
CA GLU A 174 7.75 -2.33 -9.18
C GLU A 174 6.43 -3.12 -9.28
N TYR A 175 6.16 -3.97 -8.28
CA TYR A 175 5.04 -4.92 -8.23
C TYR A 175 3.66 -4.31 -8.48
N ASN A 176 3.24 -3.31 -7.70
CA ASN A 176 1.90 -2.72 -7.79
C ASN A 176 1.63 -2.16 -9.19
N PHE A 177 2.61 -1.46 -9.77
CA PHE A 177 2.50 -0.93 -11.13
C PHE A 177 2.64 -2.01 -12.21
N TYR A 178 3.37 -3.09 -11.95
CA TYR A 178 3.49 -4.22 -12.87
C TYR A 178 2.20 -5.06 -12.96
N VAL A 179 1.51 -5.26 -11.83
CA VAL A 179 0.28 -6.05 -11.78
C VAL A 179 -0.80 -5.42 -12.64
N ASP A 180 -1.02 -4.11 -12.52
CA ASP A 180 -2.04 -3.39 -13.30
C ASP A 180 -1.54 -2.03 -13.81
N PRO A 181 -0.65 -2.01 -14.82
CA PRO A 181 -0.12 -0.77 -15.38
C PRO A 181 -1.20 0.05 -16.10
N GLU A 182 -2.25 -0.60 -16.62
CA GLU A 182 -3.40 0.12 -17.18
C GLU A 182 -4.16 0.89 -16.11
N ALA A 183 -4.40 0.28 -14.95
CA ALA A 183 -5.02 0.99 -13.83
C ALA A 183 -4.13 2.13 -13.33
N ALA A 184 -2.83 1.89 -13.17
CA ALA A 184 -1.89 2.94 -12.79
C ALA A 184 -1.88 4.10 -13.79
N HIS A 185 -1.87 3.82 -15.10
CA HIS A 185 -2.00 4.83 -16.16
C HIS A 185 -3.28 5.66 -16.03
N ILE A 186 -4.44 5.02 -15.77
CA ILE A 186 -5.71 5.72 -15.57
C ILE A 186 -5.65 6.63 -14.34
N VAL A 187 -5.14 6.11 -13.21
CA VAL A 187 -5.12 6.82 -11.93
C VAL A 187 -4.17 8.01 -11.95
N LEU A 188 -2.93 7.84 -12.43
CA LEU A 188 -1.96 8.94 -12.49
C LEU A 188 -2.40 10.07 -13.45
N ARG A 189 -3.26 9.77 -14.43
CA ARG A 189 -3.81 10.76 -15.36
C ARG A 189 -5.18 11.29 -14.96
N SER A 190 -5.70 10.89 -13.81
CA SER A 190 -7.03 11.28 -13.33
C SER A 190 -7.13 12.76 -12.95
N GLY A 191 -6.01 13.37 -12.53
CA GLY A 191 -5.98 14.73 -11.99
C GLY A 191 -6.27 14.82 -10.49
N ILE A 192 -6.39 13.69 -9.78
CA ILE A 192 -6.39 13.67 -8.31
C ILE A 192 -5.00 14.12 -7.81
N PRO A 193 -4.89 15.05 -6.85
CA PRO A 193 -3.62 15.38 -6.21
C PRO A 193 -2.96 14.11 -5.64
N THR A 194 -1.77 13.78 -6.13
CA THR A 194 -1.14 12.47 -5.87
C THR A 194 0.26 12.63 -5.28
N THR A 195 0.53 11.91 -4.19
CA THR A 195 1.88 11.67 -3.67
C THR A 195 2.27 10.22 -3.92
N MET A 196 3.46 10.00 -4.48
CA MET A 196 4.00 8.66 -4.76
C MET A 196 5.26 8.39 -3.92
N VAL A 197 5.28 7.25 -3.23
CA VAL A 197 6.47 6.70 -2.57
C VAL A 197 6.91 5.45 -3.34
N GLY A 198 8.06 5.56 -4.02
CA GLY A 198 8.61 4.49 -4.85
C GLY A 198 9.38 3.44 -4.05
N TRP A 199 9.57 2.27 -4.67
CA TRP A 199 10.31 1.14 -4.08
C TRP A 199 11.75 1.49 -3.62
N GLU A 200 12.43 2.38 -4.33
CA GLU A 200 13.78 2.81 -3.99
C GLU A 200 13.87 3.59 -2.67
N MET A 201 12.78 4.27 -2.27
CA MET A 201 12.70 4.88 -0.93
C MET A 201 12.63 3.79 0.13
N CYS A 202 11.87 2.73 -0.16
CA CYS A 202 11.62 1.64 0.75
C CYS A 202 12.91 0.87 1.07
N THR A 203 13.68 0.51 0.03
CA THR A 203 14.95 -0.21 0.21
C THR A 203 16.05 0.61 0.89
N ARG A 204 15.97 1.95 0.87
CA ARG A 204 16.95 2.84 1.48
C ARG A 204 16.60 3.26 2.90
N TYR A 205 15.33 3.55 3.16
CA TYR A 205 14.90 4.22 4.39
C TYR A 205 13.94 3.39 5.24
N SER A 206 13.16 2.48 4.65
CA SER A 206 12.21 1.65 5.40
C SER A 206 12.78 0.30 5.86
N LEU A 207 14.05 -0.01 5.51
CA LEU A 207 14.69 -1.25 5.92
C LEU A 207 14.86 -1.30 7.44
N MET A 208 14.24 -2.29 8.08
CA MET A 208 14.48 -2.65 9.48
C MET A 208 15.48 -3.80 9.51
N ASP A 209 16.70 -3.52 9.98
CA ASP A 209 17.78 -4.50 10.00
C ASP A 209 17.70 -5.45 11.21
N ASP A 210 18.63 -6.40 11.31
CA ASP A 210 18.65 -7.38 12.41
C ASP A 210 18.72 -6.73 13.80
N ASN A 211 19.33 -5.54 13.94
CA ASN A 211 19.35 -4.81 15.21
C ASN A 211 18.00 -4.15 15.49
N ASP A 212 17.37 -3.56 14.48
CA ASP A 212 16.02 -3.01 14.60
C ASP A 212 15.01 -4.10 14.99
N HIS A 213 15.09 -5.28 14.37
CA HIS A 213 14.27 -6.43 14.74
C HIS A 213 14.50 -6.89 16.18
N ALA A 214 15.76 -6.94 16.62
CA ALA A 214 16.09 -7.30 18.00
C ALA A 214 15.53 -6.27 19.00
N GLU A 215 15.59 -4.97 18.66
CA GLU A 215 14.99 -3.90 19.46
C GLU A 215 13.46 -4.02 19.53
N ILE A 216 12.80 -4.21 18.39
CA ILE A 216 11.34 -4.42 18.31
C ILE A 216 10.93 -5.62 19.15
N GLN A 217 11.62 -6.75 19.00
CA GLN A 217 11.31 -7.97 19.75
C GLN A 217 11.49 -7.79 21.26
N ALA A 218 12.48 -7.00 21.69
CA ALA A 218 12.76 -6.76 23.10
C ALA A 218 11.66 -5.97 23.83
N LEU A 219 10.79 -5.27 23.09
CA LEU A 219 9.64 -4.56 23.67
C LEU A 219 8.56 -5.50 24.21
N GLY A 220 8.45 -6.72 23.65
CA GLY A 220 7.63 -7.79 24.23
C GLY A 220 6.12 -7.54 24.28
N THR A 221 5.58 -6.70 23.38
CA THR A 221 4.13 -6.47 23.24
C THR A 221 3.49 -7.43 22.24
N SER A 222 2.16 -7.58 22.28
CA SER A 222 1.42 -8.37 21.28
C SER A 222 1.64 -7.84 19.86
N GLY A 223 1.71 -6.52 19.68
CA GLY A 223 2.03 -5.88 18.40
C GLY A 223 3.43 -6.22 17.89
N THR A 224 4.44 -6.23 18.76
CA THR A 224 5.82 -6.59 18.36
C THR A 224 5.96 -8.08 18.01
N GLN A 225 5.20 -8.94 18.70
CA GLN A 225 5.10 -10.35 18.37
C GLN A 225 4.42 -10.56 17.01
N PHE A 226 3.29 -9.88 16.76
CA PHE A 226 2.61 -9.90 15.48
C PHE A 226 3.53 -9.44 14.34
N PHE A 227 4.23 -8.31 14.51
CA PHE A 227 5.23 -7.80 13.56
C PHE A 227 6.32 -8.84 13.25
N THR A 228 6.84 -9.50 14.28
CA THR A 228 7.86 -10.54 14.12
C THR A 228 7.32 -11.72 13.32
N ASP A 229 6.09 -12.15 13.60
CA ASP A 229 5.48 -13.32 12.96
C ASP A 229 5.20 -13.09 11.47
N VAL A 230 4.59 -11.95 11.11
CA VAL A 230 4.24 -11.65 9.70
C VAL A 230 5.46 -11.46 8.80
N ASN A 231 6.60 -11.05 9.37
CA ASN A 231 7.80 -10.69 8.61
C ASN A 231 8.82 -11.84 8.44
N LYS A 232 8.54 -13.05 8.94
CA LYS A 232 9.49 -14.19 8.91
C LYS A 232 9.98 -14.56 7.51
N VAL A 233 9.05 -14.69 6.56
CA VAL A 233 9.37 -15.14 5.19
C VAL A 233 10.06 -14.03 4.40
N VAL A 234 9.55 -12.80 4.46
CA VAL A 234 10.13 -11.66 3.73
C VAL A 234 11.56 -11.36 4.19
N MET A 235 11.87 -11.53 5.48
CA MET A 235 13.25 -11.41 5.98
C MET A 235 14.20 -12.41 5.32
N GLN A 236 13.76 -13.65 5.12
CA GLN A 236 14.57 -14.66 4.42
C GLN A 236 14.69 -14.36 2.93
N PHE A 237 13.58 -13.98 2.29
CA PHE A 237 13.55 -13.61 0.88
C PHE A 237 14.48 -12.43 0.58
N ASN A 238 14.42 -11.36 1.37
CA ASN A 238 15.26 -10.18 1.23
C ASN A 238 16.75 -10.50 1.30
N LYS A 239 17.16 -11.36 2.24
CA LYS A 239 18.57 -11.78 2.37
C LYS A 239 19.03 -12.61 1.16
N GLN A 240 18.17 -13.47 0.61
CA GLN A 240 18.53 -14.39 -0.47
C GLN A 240 18.45 -13.76 -1.87
N VAL A 241 17.40 -12.99 -2.14
CA VAL A 241 17.06 -12.48 -3.47
C VAL A 241 17.53 -11.03 -3.64
N HIS A 242 17.06 -10.14 -2.77
CA HIS A 242 17.39 -8.70 -2.85
C HIS A 242 18.75 -8.34 -2.24
N ARG A 243 19.37 -9.27 -1.50
CA ARG A 243 20.63 -9.07 -0.75
C ARG A 243 20.55 -7.91 0.25
N LEU A 244 19.38 -7.73 0.84
CA LEU A 244 19.10 -6.75 1.88
C LEU A 244 19.15 -7.43 3.25
N ASN A 245 19.75 -6.77 4.24
CA ASN A 245 19.82 -7.28 5.60
C ASN A 245 18.64 -6.79 6.42
N GLY A 246 17.51 -7.49 6.35
CA GLY A 246 16.31 -7.17 7.13
C GLY A 246 15.03 -7.19 6.32
N THR A 247 14.02 -6.47 6.81
CA THR A 247 12.67 -6.40 6.21
C THR A 247 12.42 -5.00 5.66
N THR A 248 11.75 -4.93 4.52
CA THR A 248 11.36 -3.68 3.87
C THR A 248 9.91 -3.38 4.20
N HIS A 249 9.60 -2.10 4.42
CA HIS A 249 8.29 -1.64 4.88
C HIS A 249 7.70 -0.55 3.96
N PRO A 250 7.45 -0.88 2.67
CA PRO A 250 7.02 0.09 1.67
C PRO A 250 5.67 0.76 1.98
N ASP A 251 4.69 -0.04 2.37
CA ASP A 251 3.31 0.39 2.59
C ASP A 251 3.20 1.13 3.92
N THR A 252 3.88 0.61 4.94
CA THR A 252 3.98 1.30 6.24
C THR A 252 4.68 2.65 6.10
N LEU A 253 5.71 2.74 5.24
CA LEU A 253 6.37 4.02 4.94
C LEU A 253 5.41 5.01 4.27
N LEU A 254 4.59 4.57 3.30
CA LEU A 254 3.56 5.43 2.71
C LEU A 254 2.58 5.94 3.78
N MET A 255 2.12 5.05 4.67
CA MET A 255 1.19 5.42 5.74
C MET A 255 1.81 6.44 6.70
N ALA A 256 3.10 6.30 7.03
CA ALA A 256 3.83 7.24 7.87
C ALA A 256 3.97 8.62 7.19
N VAL A 257 4.31 8.66 5.90
CA VAL A 257 4.37 9.90 5.10
C VAL A 257 3.00 10.56 5.04
N ALA A 258 1.94 9.78 4.77
CA ALA A 258 0.59 10.28 4.72
C ALA A 258 0.16 10.84 6.07
N ALA A 259 0.50 10.18 7.18
CA ALA A 259 0.14 10.58 8.55
C ALA A 259 0.91 11.83 9.01
N ASN A 260 2.19 11.92 8.67
CA ASN A 260 3.09 12.99 9.07
C ASN A 260 4.03 13.37 7.91
N GLU A 261 3.72 14.49 7.23
CA GLU A 261 4.50 15.01 6.11
C GLU A 261 5.98 15.28 6.45
N ALA A 262 6.33 15.45 7.73
CA ALA A 262 7.74 15.62 8.15
C ALA A 262 8.60 14.37 7.91
N VAL A 263 7.99 13.19 7.76
CA VAL A 263 8.70 11.96 7.38
C VAL A 263 9.29 12.10 5.97
N MET A 264 8.61 12.80 5.06
CA MET A 264 9.11 13.07 3.70
C MET A 264 9.93 14.35 3.69
N THR A 265 11.26 14.20 3.75
CA THR A 265 12.20 15.32 3.88
C THR A 265 12.51 16.00 2.54
N GLU A 266 12.34 15.29 1.42
CA GLU A 266 12.49 15.83 0.07
C GLU A 266 11.48 15.21 -0.88
N SER A 267 10.94 16.04 -1.78
CA SER A 267 9.98 15.62 -2.80
C SER A 267 9.95 16.63 -3.94
N HIS A 268 9.63 16.18 -5.16
CA HIS A 268 9.48 17.04 -6.32
C HIS A 268 8.24 16.67 -7.14
N GLU A 269 7.67 17.67 -7.82
CA GLU A 269 6.55 17.48 -8.76
C GLU A 269 7.10 17.06 -10.13
N TYR A 270 6.70 15.89 -10.62
CA TYR A 270 7.08 15.38 -11.93
C TYR A 270 5.86 15.01 -12.76
N PHE A 271 6.07 14.98 -14.07
CA PHE A 271 5.20 14.17 -14.92
C PHE A 271 5.58 12.70 -14.74
N VAL A 272 4.60 11.90 -14.34
CA VAL A 272 4.71 10.47 -14.15
C VAL A 272 3.64 9.75 -14.96
N ASP A 273 4.06 8.76 -15.73
CA ASP A 273 3.18 7.84 -16.46
C ASP A 273 3.69 6.39 -16.31
N VAL A 274 2.96 5.41 -16.82
CA VAL A 274 3.35 3.98 -16.75
C VAL A 274 3.40 3.36 -18.13
N GLU A 275 4.47 2.63 -18.42
CA GLU A 275 4.61 1.88 -19.67
C GLU A 275 3.68 0.65 -19.69
N THR A 276 2.79 0.59 -20.68
CA THR A 276 1.74 -0.44 -20.80
C THR A 276 1.96 -1.40 -21.97
N ARG A 277 2.86 -1.08 -22.90
CA ARG A 277 2.99 -1.77 -24.20
C ARG A 277 4.31 -2.53 -24.35
N GLY A 278 5.39 -2.02 -23.78
CA GLY A 278 6.73 -2.57 -23.95
C GLY A 278 6.85 -4.03 -23.47
N GLU A 279 7.69 -4.82 -24.15
CA GLU A 279 7.95 -6.22 -23.77
C GLU A 279 8.74 -6.33 -22.46
N TRP A 280 9.75 -5.48 -22.28
CA TRP A 280 10.69 -5.55 -21.15
C TRP A 280 10.41 -4.53 -20.04
N THR A 281 9.64 -3.50 -20.36
CA THR A 281 9.44 -2.32 -19.51
C THR A 281 7.99 -2.12 -19.10
N ARG A 282 7.10 -3.09 -19.34
CA ARG A 282 5.72 -3.03 -18.84
C ARG A 282 5.71 -2.84 -17.32
N GLY A 283 4.94 -1.86 -16.84
CA GLY A 283 4.89 -1.48 -15.42
C GLY A 283 5.98 -0.50 -14.99
N TYR A 284 6.89 -0.11 -15.89
CA TYR A 284 7.88 0.92 -15.60
C TYR A 284 7.20 2.28 -15.40
N SER A 285 7.47 2.93 -14.27
CA SER A 285 7.07 4.31 -14.00
C SER A 285 8.02 5.29 -14.69
N VAL A 286 7.50 5.95 -15.72
CA VAL A 286 8.19 7.00 -16.47
C VAL A 286 8.15 8.29 -15.66
N VAL A 287 9.18 8.53 -14.84
CA VAL A 287 9.34 9.79 -14.08
C VAL A 287 10.24 10.76 -14.87
N ASP A 288 9.64 11.81 -15.45
CA ASP A 288 10.34 12.76 -16.32
C ASP A 288 11.10 13.85 -15.55
N ILE A 289 12.14 13.45 -14.82
CA ILE A 289 12.97 14.35 -13.98
C ILE A 289 13.53 15.54 -14.78
N ASN A 290 13.86 15.33 -16.06
CA ASN A 290 14.49 16.32 -16.92
C ASN A 290 13.49 17.11 -17.80
N GLY A 291 12.18 16.88 -17.64
CA GLY A 291 11.14 17.57 -18.42
C GLY A 291 11.24 17.34 -19.93
N ARG A 292 11.77 16.19 -20.37
CA ARG A 292 12.00 15.89 -21.79
C ARG A 292 10.72 15.67 -22.58
N LEU A 293 9.65 15.27 -21.92
CA LEU A 293 8.34 15.01 -22.55
C LEU A 293 7.48 16.27 -22.69
N GLY A 294 7.86 17.37 -22.01
CA GLY A 294 7.14 18.65 -22.06
C GLY A 294 5.72 18.58 -21.50
N GLN A 295 5.40 17.55 -20.72
CA GLN A 295 4.12 17.39 -20.04
C GLN A 295 4.10 18.20 -18.73
N GLN A 296 2.91 18.57 -18.26
CA GLN A 296 2.76 19.18 -16.95
C GLN A 296 2.93 18.12 -15.84
N PRO A 297 3.56 18.45 -14.71
CA PRO A 297 3.61 17.57 -13.55
C PRO A 297 2.21 17.15 -13.07
N ASN A 298 2.09 15.90 -12.64
CA ASN A 298 0.84 15.31 -12.13
C ASN A 298 1.04 14.56 -10.81
N VAL A 299 2.29 14.32 -10.38
CA VAL A 299 2.59 13.54 -9.18
C VAL A 299 3.72 14.19 -8.39
N ARG A 300 3.52 14.32 -7.08
CA ARG A 300 4.56 14.61 -6.10
C ARG A 300 5.31 13.33 -5.77
N VAL A 301 6.55 13.20 -6.20
CA VAL A 301 7.39 12.02 -5.97
C VAL A 301 8.27 12.24 -4.75
N CYS A 302 8.26 11.29 -3.82
CA CYS A 302 9.14 11.27 -2.66
C CYS A 302 10.59 10.95 -3.06
N GLU A 303 11.56 11.72 -2.55
CA GLU A 303 12.98 11.53 -2.87
C GLU A 303 13.88 11.35 -1.64
N SER A 304 13.41 11.72 -0.44
CA SER A 304 14.12 11.46 0.81
C SER A 304 13.17 11.31 2.00
N ILE A 305 13.57 10.45 2.95
CA ILE A 305 12.81 10.10 4.15
C ILE A 305 13.64 10.32 5.41
N ASP A 306 13.01 10.84 6.47
CA ASP A 306 13.54 10.77 7.83
C ASP A 306 13.33 9.36 8.40
N ARG A 307 14.37 8.52 8.33
CA ARG A 307 14.32 7.13 8.79
C ARG A 307 14.07 7.01 10.29
N ASP A 308 14.65 7.90 11.10
CA ASP A 308 14.54 7.80 12.55
C ASP A 308 13.13 8.15 13.01
N LEU A 309 12.54 9.20 12.41
CA LEU A 309 11.14 9.53 12.62
C LEU A 309 10.21 8.41 12.15
N PHE A 310 10.47 7.82 10.97
CA PHE A 310 9.71 6.66 10.49
C PHE A 310 9.76 5.49 11.47
N LYS A 311 10.96 5.09 11.91
CA LYS A 311 11.14 4.00 12.88
C LYS A 311 10.41 4.31 14.20
N GLN A 312 10.51 5.54 14.71
CA GLN A 312 9.80 5.91 15.94
C GLN A 312 8.29 5.77 15.79
N MET A 313 7.71 6.23 14.67
CA MET A 313 6.28 6.05 14.41
C MET A 313 5.87 4.58 14.34
N LEU A 314 6.68 3.72 13.70
CA LEU A 314 6.44 2.28 13.70
C LEU A 314 6.42 1.70 15.12
N LEU A 315 7.41 2.06 15.97
CA LEU A 315 7.45 1.58 17.35
C LEU A 315 6.24 2.05 18.16
N ASP A 316 5.80 3.30 17.98
CA ASP A 316 4.62 3.85 18.65
C ASP A 316 3.34 3.08 18.26
N VAL A 317 3.21 2.71 16.97
CA VAL A 317 2.09 1.88 16.48
C VAL A 317 2.13 0.48 17.12
N LEU A 318 3.28 -0.20 17.08
CA LEU A 318 3.40 -1.58 17.57
C LEU A 318 3.23 -1.69 19.10
N THR A 319 3.64 -0.68 19.84
CA THR A 319 3.51 -0.66 21.31
C THR A 319 2.13 -0.27 21.79
N ALA A 320 1.31 0.35 20.93
CA ALA A 320 -0.08 0.67 21.24
C ALA A 320 -1.06 -0.51 21.10
N ILE A 321 -0.56 -1.68 20.67
CA ILE A 321 -1.35 -2.92 20.55
C ILE A 321 -1.19 -3.70 21.86
N GLU A 322 -2.32 -3.96 22.53
CA GLU A 322 -2.41 -4.65 23.83
C GLU A 322 -2.38 -6.18 23.72
#